data_AF-M0ZWC3-F1
#
_entry.id   AF-M0ZWC3-F1
#
_cell.length_a   1.000
_cell.length_b   1.000
_cell.length_c   1.000
_cell.angle_alpha   90.00
_cell.angle_beta   90.00
_cell.angle_gamma   90.00
#
_symmetry.space_group_name_H-M   'P 1'
#
loop_
_entity.id
_entity.type
_entity.pdbx_description
1 polymer ?
#
loop_
_entity_poly.entity_id
_entity_poly.type
_entity_poly.pdbx_seq_one_letter_code
_entity_poly.pdbx_strand_id
1 'polypeptide(L)'
;MAEYNFVQHVMCSLLGSKNVDAGIHIPVTREFLETVDNNVLCQRPSWRVDAAMVNPLCDSVLLISDHSLFPRGALKKDFCISVEIKPKCGFLPLSEFIASENSIKRSVTRFKMHQALKLHQGKISEISAYDPLDLFSGSNDRVHKAIKGLFKTPQNNFRVFLNGSLILGGLGGNADATSCEVGETFENALQCVIQAVDGQRTQCFLDLISKTICSSGLLNKVLEVQKLDNADIEGAIHAYYNVISQPCVVCNKQSAEDQLSERYSSLHSILNDESMKIVRNYLIAATAKDLSMMISFRPREDGSVESPYSMVSLESTNQSFDYKVLFPFPNSFRVLE
;
A
#
# COMPACT_ATOMS: atom_id res chain seq x y z
N MET A 1 21.08 -1.58 -5.49
CA MET A 1 21.60 -0.20 -5.51
C MET A 1 20.60 0.82 -6.04
N ALA A 2 20.06 0.68 -7.27
CA ALA A 2 19.11 1.65 -7.82
C ALA A 2 17.83 1.83 -6.98
N GLU A 3 17.26 0.72 -6.49
CA GLU A 3 16.08 0.73 -5.60
C GLU A 3 16.35 1.43 -4.27
N TYR A 4 17.44 1.07 -3.60
CA TYR A 4 17.86 1.74 -2.38
C TYR A 4 18.05 3.25 -2.59
N ASN A 5 18.74 3.66 -3.66
CA ASN A 5 18.92 5.07 -3.98
C ASN A 5 17.58 5.77 -4.26
N PHE A 6 16.67 5.12 -4.95
CA PHE A 6 15.32 5.65 -5.19
C PHE A 6 14.56 5.85 -3.89
N VAL A 7 14.52 4.85 -3.00
CA VAL A 7 13.83 4.98 -1.71
C VAL A 7 14.51 6.05 -0.85
N GLN A 8 15.84 5.99 -0.73
CA GLN A 8 16.63 6.86 0.14
C GLN A 8 16.62 8.33 -0.31
N HIS A 9 16.67 8.61 -1.60
CA HIS A 9 16.79 9.98 -2.12
C HIS A 9 15.47 10.56 -2.64
N VAL A 10 14.52 9.73 -3.07
CA VAL A 10 13.22 10.18 -3.60
C VAL A 10 12.09 9.93 -2.59
N MET A 11 11.89 8.70 -2.12
CA MET A 11 10.74 8.41 -1.27
C MET A 11 10.89 8.96 0.16
N CYS A 12 12.09 8.93 0.73
CA CYS A 12 12.38 9.54 2.04
C CYS A 12 12.15 11.05 2.05
N SER A 13 12.46 11.76 0.95
CA SER A 13 12.23 13.21 0.86
C SER A 13 10.75 13.56 0.72
N LEU A 14 9.97 12.71 0.05
CA LEU A 14 8.54 12.91 -0.17
C LEU A 14 7.67 12.48 1.02
N LEU A 15 7.96 11.34 1.64
CA LEU A 15 7.14 10.76 2.73
C LEU A 15 7.69 11.06 4.13
N GLY A 16 8.96 11.46 4.22
CA GLY A 16 9.68 11.73 5.46
C GLY A 16 10.53 10.55 5.90
N SER A 17 11.81 10.80 6.18
CA SER A 17 12.81 9.78 6.55
C SER A 17 12.46 9.00 7.81
N LYS A 18 11.61 9.53 8.71
CA LYS A 18 11.15 8.84 9.93
C LYS A 18 10.11 7.75 9.65
N ASN A 19 9.41 7.82 8.51
CA ASN A 19 8.37 6.88 8.09
C ASN A 19 8.85 5.99 6.92
N VAL A 20 10.03 6.31 6.43
CA VAL A 20 10.91 5.66 5.46
C VAL A 20 11.74 4.46 5.96
N ASP A 21 11.45 3.18 5.69
CA ASP A 21 12.50 2.14 5.85
C ASP A 21 13.06 1.74 4.48
N ALA A 22 14.24 2.27 4.17
CA ALA A 22 14.97 1.96 2.93
C ALA A 22 15.73 0.64 3.00
N GLY A 23 15.85 0.02 4.18
CA GLY A 23 16.64 -1.18 4.43
C GLY A 23 18.14 -0.99 4.25
N ILE A 24 18.88 -2.07 4.43
CA ILE A 24 20.33 -2.14 4.26
C ILE A 24 20.64 -3.25 3.24
N HIS A 25 21.51 -2.94 2.27
CA HIS A 25 21.99 -3.94 1.34
C HIS A 25 23.00 -4.88 2.01
N ILE A 26 22.75 -6.18 1.93
CA ILE A 26 23.63 -7.22 2.47
C ILE A 26 24.08 -8.13 1.32
N PRO A 27 25.38 -8.33 1.11
CA PRO A 27 25.86 -9.28 0.12
C PRO A 27 25.49 -10.71 0.53
N VAL A 28 25.11 -11.53 -0.44
CA VAL A 28 24.73 -12.94 -0.23
C VAL A 28 25.33 -13.81 -1.31
N THR A 29 25.44 -15.11 -1.03
CA THR A 29 25.88 -16.08 -2.03
C THR A 29 24.70 -16.64 -2.80
N ARG A 30 24.99 -17.22 -3.96
CA ARG A 30 24.02 -17.95 -4.77
C ARG A 30 23.41 -19.12 -3.99
N GLU A 31 24.25 -19.88 -3.28
CA GLU A 31 23.82 -21.03 -2.49
C GLU A 31 22.85 -20.63 -1.37
N PHE A 32 23.06 -19.46 -0.76
CA PHE A 32 22.12 -18.90 0.21
C PHE A 32 20.75 -18.64 -0.43
N LEU A 33 20.72 -17.99 -1.60
CA LEU A 33 19.46 -17.66 -2.30
C LEU A 33 18.70 -18.92 -2.77
N GLU A 34 19.41 -19.91 -3.30
CA GLU A 34 18.83 -21.20 -3.68
C GLU A 34 18.27 -21.95 -2.46
N THR A 35 18.97 -21.89 -1.32
CA THR A 35 18.48 -22.47 -0.05
C THR A 35 17.22 -21.76 0.44
N VAL A 36 17.19 -20.43 0.37
CA VAL A 36 16.02 -19.63 0.75
C VAL A 36 14.81 -19.97 -0.11
N ASP A 37 14.97 -20.02 -1.44
CA ASP A 37 13.88 -20.33 -2.37
C ASP A 37 13.24 -21.69 -2.02
N ASN A 38 14.07 -22.72 -1.87
CA ASN A 38 13.65 -24.08 -1.51
C ASN A 38 12.89 -24.12 -0.16
N ASN A 39 13.39 -23.40 0.85
CA ASN A 39 12.80 -23.39 2.19
C ASN A 39 11.40 -22.74 2.23
N VAL A 40 11.10 -21.82 1.30
CA VAL A 40 9.82 -21.10 1.28
C VAL A 40 8.79 -21.70 0.32
N LEU A 41 9.17 -22.68 -0.53
CA LEU A 41 8.27 -23.25 -1.56
C LEU A 41 6.93 -23.70 -0.97
N CYS A 42 6.96 -24.50 0.10
CA CYS A 42 5.75 -25.04 0.73
C CYS A 42 4.89 -24.00 1.47
N GLN A 43 5.41 -22.79 1.68
CA GLN A 43 4.72 -21.70 2.38
C GLN A 43 4.08 -20.71 1.40
N ARG A 44 4.47 -20.75 0.13
CA ARG A 44 3.98 -19.84 -0.91
C ARG A 44 2.70 -20.38 -1.54
N PRO A 45 1.71 -19.51 -1.83
CA PRO A 45 0.57 -19.92 -2.65
C PRO A 45 1.04 -20.46 -4.02
N SER A 46 0.41 -21.51 -4.54
CA SER A 46 0.87 -22.20 -5.77
C SER A 46 1.05 -21.23 -6.95
N TRP A 47 0.09 -20.35 -7.20
CA TRP A 47 0.17 -19.37 -8.28
C TRP A 47 1.35 -18.38 -8.11
N ARG A 48 1.83 -18.14 -6.88
CA ARG A 48 3.03 -17.34 -6.63
C ARG A 48 4.30 -18.11 -6.95
N VAL A 49 4.31 -19.42 -6.72
CA VAL A 49 5.42 -20.31 -7.10
C VAL A 49 5.53 -20.34 -8.62
N ASP A 50 4.39 -20.46 -9.32
CA ASP A 50 4.34 -20.48 -10.78
C ASP A 50 4.75 -19.14 -11.40
N ALA A 51 4.42 -18.02 -10.76
CA ALA A 51 4.66 -16.69 -11.34
C ALA A 51 6.11 -16.19 -11.22
N ALA A 52 6.86 -16.63 -10.21
CA ALA A 52 8.22 -16.16 -9.97
C ALA A 52 8.99 -17.03 -8.96
N MET A 53 10.32 -17.00 -9.02
CA MET A 53 11.22 -17.57 -8.02
C MET A 53 12.18 -16.51 -7.48
N VAL A 54 12.85 -16.80 -6.36
CA VAL A 54 13.99 -15.99 -5.93
C VAL A 54 15.04 -16.02 -7.05
N ASN A 55 15.59 -14.86 -7.41
CA ASN A 55 16.60 -14.77 -8.47
C ASN A 55 17.99 -15.14 -7.92
N PRO A 56 18.56 -16.32 -8.27
CA PRO A 56 19.85 -16.76 -7.74
C PRO A 56 21.04 -15.98 -8.34
N LEU A 57 20.80 -15.13 -9.35
CA LEU A 57 21.81 -14.28 -9.96
C LEU A 57 22.03 -12.96 -9.21
N CYS A 58 21.21 -12.66 -8.21
CA CYS A 58 21.44 -11.51 -7.33
C CYS A 58 22.62 -11.77 -6.39
N ASP A 59 23.44 -10.74 -6.17
CA ASP A 59 24.60 -10.78 -5.27
C ASP A 59 24.32 -10.17 -3.90
N SER A 60 23.12 -9.62 -3.72
CA SER A 60 22.72 -8.87 -2.53
C SER A 60 21.22 -8.97 -2.28
N VAL A 61 20.84 -8.85 -1.01
CA VAL A 61 19.45 -8.74 -0.54
C VAL A 61 19.25 -7.46 0.26
N LEU A 62 18.00 -7.13 0.52
CA LEU A 62 17.63 -6.01 1.38
C LEU A 62 17.23 -6.53 2.77
N LEU A 63 17.95 -6.10 3.80
CA LEU A 63 17.60 -6.33 5.20
C LEU A 63 16.77 -5.15 5.70
N ILE A 64 15.52 -5.41 6.08
CA ILE A 64 14.55 -4.41 6.58
C ILE A 64 14.19 -4.76 8.02
N SER A 65 13.88 -3.75 8.83
CA SER A 65 13.39 -4.00 10.19
C SER A 65 12.03 -4.69 10.16
N ASP A 66 11.80 -5.65 11.05
CA ASP A 66 10.48 -6.26 11.18
C ASP A 66 9.48 -5.25 11.78
N HIS A 67 8.69 -4.63 10.92
CA HIS A 67 7.66 -3.65 11.31
C HIS A 67 6.39 -4.30 11.86
N SER A 68 6.29 -5.63 11.89
CA SER A 68 5.23 -6.31 12.63
C SER A 68 5.49 -6.34 14.15
N LEU A 69 6.71 -5.97 14.55
CA LEU A 69 7.18 -5.96 15.94
C LEU A 69 7.54 -4.54 16.41
N PHE A 70 7.32 -4.26 17.69
CA PHE A 70 7.99 -3.15 18.37
C PHE A 70 9.39 -3.57 18.82
N PRO A 71 10.40 -2.67 18.75
CA PRO A 71 11.70 -2.95 19.35
C PRO A 71 11.51 -3.27 20.83
N ARG A 72 11.99 -4.44 21.25
CA ARG A 72 11.84 -4.88 22.64
C ARG A 72 12.61 -3.93 23.55
N GLY A 73 11.90 -3.24 24.43
CA GLY A 73 12.51 -2.73 25.66
C GLY A 73 12.79 -3.88 26.62
N ALA A 74 13.51 -3.61 27.71
CA ALA A 74 13.88 -4.61 28.72
C ALA A 74 12.69 -5.26 29.49
N LEU A 75 11.44 -5.04 29.08
CA LEU A 75 10.24 -5.47 29.79
C LEU A 75 9.66 -6.78 29.24
N LYS A 76 9.24 -7.63 30.18
CA LYS A 76 8.67 -8.96 29.95
C LYS A 76 7.16 -8.81 29.69
N LYS A 77 6.74 -9.08 28.45
CA LYS A 77 5.35 -9.17 27.92
C LYS A 77 4.79 -7.93 27.18
N ASP A 78 5.59 -7.31 26.33
CA ASP A 78 5.04 -6.31 25.40
C ASP A 78 4.30 -7.03 24.25
N PHE A 79 2.97 -7.04 24.29
CA PHE A 79 2.17 -7.41 23.11
C PHE A 79 2.29 -6.33 22.04
N CYS A 80 2.53 -6.75 20.81
CA CYS A 80 2.58 -5.89 19.64
C CYS A 80 1.53 -6.35 18.64
N ILE A 81 0.58 -5.47 18.31
CA ILE A 81 -0.35 -5.71 17.20
C ILE A 81 0.01 -4.77 16.06
N SER A 82 0.14 -5.31 14.85
CA SER A 82 0.47 -4.53 13.67
C SER A 82 -0.54 -4.75 12.56
N VAL A 83 -0.75 -3.73 11.75
CA VAL A 83 -1.67 -3.74 10.62
C VAL A 83 -0.91 -3.32 9.37
N GLU A 84 -1.02 -4.11 8.31
CA GLU A 84 -0.57 -3.72 6.96
C GLU A 84 -1.80 -3.31 6.14
N ILE A 85 -1.77 -2.08 5.61
CA ILE A 85 -2.79 -1.53 4.71
C ILE A 85 -2.17 -1.25 3.35
N LYS A 86 -2.76 -1.75 2.27
CA LYS A 86 -2.46 -1.27 0.91
C LYS A 86 -3.55 -0.29 0.48
N PRO A 87 -3.32 1.03 0.60
CA PRO A 87 -4.38 2.03 0.48
C PRO A 87 -4.81 2.28 -0.97
N LYS A 88 -4.01 1.86 -1.96
CA LYS A 88 -4.29 2.10 -3.39
C LYS A 88 -4.43 3.60 -3.70
N CYS A 89 -4.99 3.93 -4.87
CA CYS A 89 -5.10 5.33 -5.35
C CYS A 89 -6.26 6.06 -4.66
N GLY A 90 -5.95 7.13 -3.92
CA GLY A 90 -6.88 7.91 -3.09
C GLY A 90 -7.54 9.10 -3.77
N PHE A 91 -7.44 9.23 -5.09
CA PHE A 91 -8.07 10.32 -5.85
C PHE A 91 -8.67 9.83 -7.17
N LEU A 92 -9.55 10.65 -7.75
CA LEU A 92 -10.07 10.49 -9.11
C LEU A 92 -9.25 11.36 -10.07
N PRO A 93 -8.81 10.85 -11.22
CA PRO A 93 -8.02 11.63 -12.16
C PRO A 93 -8.85 12.77 -12.76
N LEU A 94 -8.21 13.94 -12.87
CA LEU A 94 -8.79 15.14 -13.49
C LEU A 94 -8.16 15.47 -14.85
N SER A 95 -7.17 14.70 -15.29
CA SER A 95 -6.43 14.89 -16.54
C SER A 95 -7.32 15.15 -17.74
N GLU A 96 -7.05 16.21 -18.51
CA GLU A 96 -7.73 16.52 -19.77
C GLU A 96 -7.48 15.48 -20.87
N PHE A 97 -6.45 14.64 -20.72
CA PHE A 97 -6.04 13.62 -21.68
C PHE A 97 -6.89 12.35 -21.63
N ILE A 98 -7.77 12.21 -20.64
CA ILE A 98 -8.73 11.09 -20.59
C ILE A 98 -9.69 11.18 -21.77
N ALA A 99 -9.76 10.12 -22.56
CA ALA A 99 -10.65 10.02 -23.71
C ALA A 99 -12.13 10.12 -23.30
N SER A 100 -12.98 10.64 -24.19
CA SER A 100 -14.42 10.86 -23.89
C SER A 100 -15.15 9.56 -23.54
N GLU A 101 -14.83 8.50 -24.26
CA GLU A 101 -15.28 7.12 -24.05
C GLU A 101 -14.82 6.54 -22.70
N ASN A 102 -13.73 7.07 -22.14
CA ASN A 102 -13.17 6.69 -20.85
C ASN A 102 -13.59 7.64 -19.71
N SER A 103 -14.58 8.51 -19.93
CA SER A 103 -15.03 9.52 -18.96
C SER A 103 -15.43 8.96 -17.59
N ILE A 104 -15.84 7.69 -17.52
CA ILE A 104 -16.12 6.97 -16.27
C ILE A 104 -14.96 7.02 -15.26
N LYS A 105 -13.71 7.14 -15.74
CA LYS A 105 -12.51 7.25 -14.89
C LYS A 105 -12.55 8.48 -13.98
N ARG A 106 -13.31 9.52 -14.35
CA ARG A 106 -13.45 10.75 -13.57
C ARG A 106 -14.45 10.64 -12.43
N SER A 107 -15.30 9.61 -12.41
CA SER A 107 -16.37 9.44 -11.41
C SER A 107 -16.27 8.12 -10.64
N VAL A 108 -15.56 7.12 -11.17
CA VAL A 108 -15.36 5.82 -10.53
C VAL A 108 -13.88 5.57 -10.30
N THR A 109 -13.53 5.15 -9.07
CA THR A 109 -12.14 4.92 -8.70
C THR A 109 -11.51 3.79 -9.50
N ARG A 110 -10.21 3.90 -9.77
CA ARG A 110 -9.42 2.82 -10.39
C ARG A 110 -9.55 1.50 -9.62
N PHE A 111 -9.65 1.57 -8.29
CA PHE A 111 -9.86 0.39 -7.44
C PHE A 111 -11.19 -0.30 -7.73
N LYS A 112 -12.31 0.44 -7.74
CA LYS A 112 -13.66 -0.10 -8.04
C LYS A 112 -13.74 -0.71 -9.44
N MET A 113 -13.22 -0.01 -10.45
CA MET A 113 -13.16 -0.56 -11.81
C MET A 113 -12.31 -1.85 -11.87
N HIS A 114 -11.20 -1.90 -11.12
CA HIS A 114 -10.36 -3.10 -11.07
C HIS A 114 -11.05 -4.25 -10.33
N GLN A 115 -11.84 -3.98 -9.28
CA GLN A 115 -12.59 -5.02 -8.58
C GLN A 115 -13.57 -5.73 -9.53
N ALA A 116 -14.29 -4.97 -10.37
CA ALA A 116 -15.18 -5.55 -11.39
C ALA A 116 -14.43 -6.48 -12.36
N LEU A 117 -13.26 -6.05 -12.85
CA LEU A 117 -12.42 -6.88 -13.71
C LEU A 117 -11.91 -8.14 -13.00
N LYS A 118 -11.44 -8.00 -11.75
CA LYS A 118 -10.94 -9.14 -10.96
C LYS A 118 -12.04 -10.17 -10.70
N LEU A 119 -13.27 -9.72 -10.40
CA LEU A 119 -14.41 -10.60 -10.19
C LEU A 119 -14.76 -11.34 -11.48
N HIS A 120 -14.83 -10.62 -12.60
CA HIS A 120 -15.08 -11.23 -13.91
C HIS A 120 -14.01 -12.29 -14.28
N GLN A 121 -12.76 -12.04 -13.91
CA GLN A 121 -11.65 -12.99 -14.11
C GLN A 121 -11.57 -14.10 -13.05
N GLY A 122 -12.48 -14.16 -12.08
CA GLY A 122 -12.45 -15.14 -10.98
C GLY A 122 -11.27 -15.00 -10.02
N LYS A 123 -10.59 -13.84 -10.00
CA LYS A 123 -9.43 -13.57 -9.12
C LYS A 123 -9.82 -13.19 -7.69
N ILE A 124 -11.09 -12.86 -7.49
CA ILE A 124 -11.71 -12.56 -6.19
C ILE A 124 -13.11 -13.18 -6.18
N SER A 125 -13.57 -13.59 -5.00
CA SER A 125 -14.90 -14.17 -4.78
C SER A 125 -16.00 -13.10 -4.72
N GLU A 126 -15.68 -11.89 -4.26
CA GLU A 126 -16.61 -10.77 -4.16
C GLU A 126 -15.92 -9.40 -4.35
N ILE A 127 -16.71 -8.38 -4.70
CA ILE A 127 -16.27 -6.99 -4.76
C ILE A 127 -16.01 -6.48 -3.34
N SER A 128 -14.82 -5.91 -3.11
CA SER A 128 -14.47 -5.35 -1.81
C SER A 128 -15.41 -4.20 -1.39
N ALA A 129 -15.75 -4.18 -0.09
CA ALA A 129 -16.49 -3.09 0.56
C ALA A 129 -15.61 -1.85 0.83
N TYR A 130 -14.30 -1.95 0.60
CA TYR A 130 -13.34 -0.87 0.79
C TYR A 130 -13.40 0.18 -0.35
N ASP A 131 -13.33 1.46 0.02
CA ASP A 131 -13.16 2.57 -0.92
C ASP A 131 -11.93 3.42 -0.53
N PRO A 132 -10.90 3.51 -1.40
CA PRO A 132 -9.77 4.41 -1.17
C PRO A 132 -10.17 5.86 -0.93
N LEU A 133 -11.21 6.39 -1.59
CA LEU A 133 -11.63 7.78 -1.37
C LEU A 133 -12.12 8.02 0.05
N ASP A 134 -12.68 7.00 0.70
CA ASP A 134 -13.11 7.08 2.10
C ASP A 134 -11.89 7.10 3.03
N LEU A 135 -10.87 6.29 2.75
CA LEU A 135 -9.62 6.23 3.54
C LEU A 135 -8.79 7.53 3.44
N PHE A 136 -8.75 8.14 2.25
CA PHE A 136 -8.01 9.39 2.00
C PHE A 136 -8.84 10.66 2.22
N SER A 137 -10.05 10.53 2.77
CA SER A 137 -10.99 11.66 2.90
C SER A 137 -10.62 12.70 3.95
N GLY A 138 -9.78 12.35 4.92
CA GLY A 138 -9.54 13.15 6.13
C GLY A 138 -10.72 13.19 7.12
N SER A 139 -11.86 12.56 6.81
CA SER A 139 -13.04 12.48 7.68
C SER A 139 -12.98 11.22 8.53
N ASN A 140 -13.07 11.36 9.86
CA ASN A 140 -13.04 10.21 10.79
C ASN A 140 -14.08 9.15 10.42
N ASP A 141 -15.32 9.55 10.13
CA ASP A 141 -16.41 8.61 9.81
C ASP A 141 -16.14 7.82 8.52
N ARG A 142 -15.62 8.50 7.49
CA ARG A 142 -15.29 7.87 6.21
C ARG A 142 -14.06 6.98 6.34
N VAL A 143 -13.03 7.41 7.07
CA VAL A 143 -11.86 6.58 7.38
C VAL A 143 -12.30 5.32 8.12
N HIS A 144 -13.15 5.47 9.14
CA HIS A 144 -13.69 4.33 9.88
C HIS A 144 -14.49 3.36 9.00
N LYS A 145 -15.33 3.89 8.12
CA LYS A 145 -16.04 3.09 7.11
C LYS A 145 -15.07 2.34 6.19
N ALA A 146 -13.97 2.96 5.77
CA ALA A 146 -12.95 2.32 4.95
C ALA A 146 -12.23 1.18 5.71
N ILE A 147 -11.88 1.40 6.98
CA ILE A 147 -11.27 0.38 7.84
C ILE A 147 -12.22 -0.80 8.06
N LYS A 148 -13.52 -0.56 8.29
CA LYS A 148 -14.54 -1.61 8.32
C LYS A 148 -14.64 -2.38 7.01
N GLY A 149 -14.57 -1.68 5.86
CA GLY A 149 -14.56 -2.31 4.54
C GLY A 149 -13.35 -3.22 4.32
N LEU A 150 -12.16 -2.76 4.75
CA LEU A 150 -10.93 -3.55 4.75
C LEU A 150 -11.02 -4.77 5.65
N PHE A 151 -11.57 -4.64 6.86
CA PHE A 151 -11.77 -5.77 7.76
C PHE A 151 -12.74 -6.81 7.18
N LYS A 152 -13.85 -6.37 6.58
CA LYS A 152 -14.87 -7.27 6.00
C LYS A 152 -14.34 -8.02 4.78
N THR A 153 -13.60 -7.31 3.92
CA THR A 153 -13.06 -7.85 2.66
C THR A 153 -11.56 -7.57 2.53
N PRO A 154 -10.71 -8.27 3.31
CA PRO A 154 -9.28 -7.96 3.40
C PRO A 154 -8.55 -8.03 2.06
N GLN A 155 -8.88 -9.03 1.22
CA GLN A 155 -8.20 -9.33 -0.02
C GLN A 155 -6.66 -9.28 0.15
N ASN A 156 -5.94 -8.50 -0.66
CA ASN A 156 -4.52 -8.22 -0.46
C ASN A 156 -4.26 -6.81 0.10
N ASN A 157 -5.31 -6.16 0.61
CA ASN A 157 -5.31 -4.78 1.07
C ASN A 157 -5.20 -4.65 2.59
N PHE A 158 -5.51 -5.69 3.36
CA PHE A 158 -5.50 -5.65 4.82
C PHE A 158 -4.92 -6.92 5.41
N ARG A 159 -3.96 -6.77 6.32
CA ARG A 159 -3.45 -7.86 7.17
C ARG A 159 -3.26 -7.37 8.59
N VAL A 160 -3.44 -8.28 9.54
CA VAL A 160 -3.18 -8.00 10.97
C VAL A 160 -2.24 -9.07 11.52
N PHE A 161 -1.26 -8.62 12.30
CA PHE A 161 -0.23 -9.44 12.89
C PHE A 161 -0.23 -9.24 14.41
N LEU A 162 -0.15 -10.32 15.17
CA LEU A 162 0.08 -10.29 16.62
C LEU A 162 1.45 -10.90 16.89
N ASN A 163 2.36 -10.09 17.46
CA ASN A 163 3.75 -10.45 17.72
C ASN A 163 4.44 -11.06 16.48
N GLY A 164 4.18 -10.48 15.32
CA GLY A 164 4.69 -10.92 14.01
C GLY A 164 4.02 -12.14 13.39
N SER A 165 3.08 -12.76 14.09
CA SER A 165 2.28 -13.87 13.54
C SER A 165 1.01 -13.32 12.89
N LEU A 166 0.71 -13.72 11.65
CA LEU A 166 -0.50 -13.30 10.94
C LEU A 166 -1.75 -13.86 11.64
N ILE A 167 -2.69 -12.98 11.99
CA ILE A 167 -3.98 -13.34 12.63
C ILE A 167 -5.20 -12.97 11.79
N LEU A 168 -5.04 -12.14 10.75
CA LEU A 168 -6.09 -11.82 9.78
C LEU A 168 -5.48 -11.49 8.41
N GLY A 169 -6.09 -11.95 7.32
CA GLY A 169 -5.67 -11.69 5.94
C GLY A 169 -4.96 -12.88 5.29
N GLY A 170 -4.49 -12.70 4.05
CA GLY A 170 -3.92 -13.79 3.24
C GLY A 170 -2.40 -13.81 3.23
N LEU A 171 -1.78 -14.97 3.49
CA LEU A 171 -0.34 -15.16 3.38
C LEU A 171 0.08 -15.20 1.89
N GLY A 172 0.72 -14.15 1.40
CA GLY A 172 1.20 -14.07 0.00
C GLY A 172 0.13 -13.93 -1.09
N GLY A 173 -1.16 -13.91 -0.73
CA GLY A 173 -2.30 -13.88 -1.65
C GLY A 173 -3.45 -12.95 -1.24
N ASN A 174 -4.58 -13.09 -1.95
CA ASN A 174 -5.85 -12.50 -1.53
C ASN A 174 -6.43 -13.35 -0.40
N ALA A 175 -6.90 -12.73 0.68
CA ALA A 175 -7.80 -13.36 1.62
C ALA A 175 -9.25 -13.29 1.13
N ASP A 176 -10.04 -14.29 1.49
CA ASP A 176 -11.49 -14.25 1.37
C ASP A 176 -12.11 -13.23 2.33
N ALA A 177 -13.41 -12.99 2.19
CA ALA A 177 -14.15 -12.21 3.15
C ALA A 177 -14.10 -12.83 4.54
N THR A 178 -14.11 -11.96 5.55
CA THR A 178 -14.08 -12.37 6.95
C THR A 178 -15.40 -13.03 7.31
N SER A 179 -15.39 -14.38 7.40
CA SER A 179 -16.52 -15.17 7.88
C SER A 179 -16.75 -14.96 9.38
N CYS A 180 -17.89 -15.44 9.90
CA CYS A 180 -18.18 -15.41 11.34
C CYS A 180 -17.07 -16.11 12.16
N GLU A 181 -16.62 -17.29 11.73
CA GLU A 181 -15.56 -18.07 12.42
C GLU A 181 -14.22 -17.33 12.45
N VAL A 182 -13.83 -16.71 11.34
CA VAL A 182 -12.60 -15.89 11.27
C VAL A 182 -12.75 -14.66 12.17
N GLY A 183 -13.92 -14.02 12.17
CA GLY A 183 -14.24 -12.88 13.03
C GLY A 183 -14.15 -13.23 14.52
N GLU A 184 -14.71 -14.37 14.94
CA GLU A 184 -14.64 -14.84 16.33
C GLU A 184 -13.20 -15.19 16.76
N THR A 185 -12.45 -15.87 15.88
CA THR A 185 -11.03 -16.18 16.13
C THR A 185 -10.22 -14.89 16.30
N PHE A 186 -10.49 -13.89 15.46
CA PHE A 186 -9.85 -12.58 15.54
C PHE A 186 -10.23 -11.81 16.81
N GLU A 187 -11.51 -11.78 17.18
CA GLU A 187 -12.01 -11.17 18.42
C GLU A 187 -11.33 -11.74 19.67
N ASN A 188 -11.13 -13.05 19.69
CA ASN A 188 -10.43 -13.75 20.77
C ASN A 188 -8.93 -13.43 20.78
N ALA A 189 -8.29 -13.35 19.61
CA ALA A 189 -6.87 -12.97 19.51
C ALA A 189 -6.59 -11.55 20.03
N LEU A 190 -7.58 -10.65 19.99
CA LEU A 190 -7.45 -9.28 20.50
C LEU A 190 -7.50 -9.17 22.03
N GLN A 191 -7.88 -10.23 22.75
CA GLN A 191 -8.08 -10.20 24.21
C GLN A 191 -6.85 -9.69 24.98
N CYS A 192 -5.64 -10.01 24.52
CA CYS A 192 -4.41 -9.59 25.17
C CYS A 192 -3.99 -8.13 24.86
N VAL A 193 -4.70 -7.45 23.96
CA VAL A 193 -4.36 -6.10 23.50
C VAL A 193 -5.44 -5.09 23.84
N ILE A 194 -6.71 -5.44 23.62
CA ILE A 194 -7.86 -4.56 23.81
C ILE A 194 -8.65 -5.01 25.05
N GLN A 195 -8.67 -4.17 26.08
CA GLN A 195 -9.38 -4.41 27.35
C GLN A 195 -10.87 -4.04 27.23
N ALA A 196 -11.54 -4.54 26.20
CA ALA A 196 -13.00 -4.45 26.05
C ALA A 196 -13.65 -5.79 26.40
N VAL A 197 -14.94 -5.75 26.72
CA VAL A 197 -15.76 -6.95 26.90
C VAL A 197 -15.83 -7.77 25.61
N ASP A 198 -16.10 -9.07 25.76
CA ASP A 198 -16.21 -10.00 24.63
C ASP A 198 -17.25 -9.51 23.62
N GLY A 199 -16.88 -9.50 22.33
CA GLY A 199 -17.71 -9.02 21.22
C GLY A 199 -17.53 -7.54 20.90
N GLN A 200 -16.75 -6.78 21.68
CA GLN A 200 -16.48 -5.35 21.43
C GLN A 200 -15.03 -5.07 21.02
N ARG A 201 -14.09 -6.02 21.16
CA ARG A 201 -12.65 -5.78 20.95
C ARG A 201 -12.34 -5.45 19.50
N THR A 202 -12.98 -6.11 18.55
CA THR A 202 -12.83 -5.85 17.11
C THR A 202 -13.23 -4.42 16.78
N GLN A 203 -14.41 -3.98 17.22
CA GLN A 203 -14.88 -2.61 16.97
C GLN A 203 -13.91 -1.57 17.57
N CYS A 204 -13.52 -1.75 18.84
CA CYS A 204 -12.52 -0.95 19.51
C CYS A 204 -11.18 -0.90 18.76
N PHE A 205 -10.73 -2.03 18.20
CA PHE A 205 -9.51 -2.10 17.40
C PHE A 205 -9.63 -1.36 16.07
N LEU A 206 -10.76 -1.47 15.36
CA LEU A 206 -11.00 -0.71 14.14
C LEU A 206 -11.07 0.80 14.42
N ASP A 207 -11.63 1.20 15.56
CA ASP A 207 -11.64 2.59 16.04
C ASP A 207 -10.22 3.11 16.31
N LEU A 208 -9.39 2.30 16.98
CA LEU A 208 -7.98 2.59 17.21
C LEU A 208 -7.23 2.88 15.90
N ILE A 209 -7.35 1.99 14.90
CA ILE A 209 -6.72 2.20 13.58
C ILE A 209 -7.20 3.49 12.93
N SER A 210 -8.52 3.72 12.96
CA SER A 210 -9.14 4.89 12.32
C SER A 210 -8.63 6.19 12.94
N LYS A 211 -8.62 6.26 14.29
CA LYS A 211 -8.11 7.41 15.05
C LYS A 211 -6.64 7.67 14.75
N THR A 212 -5.81 6.62 14.68
CA THR A 212 -4.39 6.74 14.36
C THR A 212 -4.11 7.21 12.94
N ILE A 213 -4.89 6.74 11.96
CA ILE A 213 -4.75 7.20 10.58
C ILE A 213 -5.04 8.70 10.50
N CYS A 214 -6.16 9.13 11.08
CA CYS A 214 -6.57 10.54 11.09
C CYS A 214 -5.58 11.43 11.83
N SER A 215 -5.07 11.00 13.00
CA SER A 215 -4.12 11.80 13.78
C SER A 215 -2.72 11.84 13.18
N SER A 216 -2.29 10.80 12.44
CA SER A 216 -0.93 10.75 11.88
C SER A 216 -0.71 11.74 10.74
N GLY A 217 -1.75 12.09 9.97
CA GLY A 217 -1.66 12.91 8.76
C GLY A 217 -0.81 12.30 7.63
N LEU A 218 -0.30 11.07 7.77
CA LEU A 218 0.64 10.48 6.82
C LEU A 218 0.00 10.11 5.49
N LEU A 219 -1.28 9.73 5.48
CA LEU A 219 -2.01 9.48 4.24
C LEU A 219 -2.15 10.75 3.39
N ASN A 220 -2.14 11.94 3.98
CA ASN A 220 -2.15 13.19 3.20
C ASN A 220 -0.87 13.32 2.39
N LYS A 221 0.30 13.00 2.98
CA LYS A 221 1.58 13.00 2.24
C LYS A 221 1.55 11.97 1.11
N VAL A 222 1.07 10.75 1.38
CA VAL A 222 0.93 9.73 0.35
C VAL A 222 0.03 10.21 -0.78
N LEU A 223 -1.10 10.83 -0.46
CA LEU A 223 -2.03 11.37 -1.46
C LEU A 223 -1.39 12.43 -2.35
N GLU A 224 -0.61 13.35 -1.78
CA GLU A 224 0.11 14.37 -2.56
C GLU A 224 1.15 13.74 -3.49
N VAL A 225 1.83 12.68 -3.07
CA VAL A 225 2.74 11.91 -3.95
C VAL A 225 1.97 11.17 -5.05
N GLN A 226 0.81 10.59 -4.74
CA GLN A 226 -0.04 9.93 -5.74
C GLN A 226 -0.55 10.91 -6.80
N LYS A 227 -0.85 12.16 -6.40
CA LYS A 227 -1.28 13.25 -7.29
C LYS A 227 -0.15 13.80 -8.17
N LEU A 228 1.10 13.37 -8.01
CA LEU A 228 2.15 13.67 -9.01
C LEU A 228 1.77 13.12 -10.41
N ASP A 229 0.90 12.10 -10.46
CA ASP A 229 0.21 11.70 -11.68
C ASP A 229 -0.90 12.71 -12.03
N ASN A 230 -0.49 13.79 -12.71
CA ASN A 230 -1.40 14.83 -13.20
C ASN A 230 -1.99 14.50 -14.58
N ALA A 231 -1.30 13.68 -15.37
CA ALA A 231 -1.65 13.42 -16.76
C ALA A 231 -2.54 12.19 -16.95
N ASP A 232 -2.74 11.37 -15.90
CA ASP A 232 -3.23 10.00 -16.02
C ASP A 232 -2.34 9.17 -16.97
N ILE A 233 -2.49 7.84 -17.00
CA ILE A 233 -1.76 7.01 -17.95
C ILE A 233 -2.07 7.38 -19.41
N GLU A 234 -3.30 7.82 -19.69
CA GLU A 234 -3.72 8.25 -21.04
C GLU A 234 -2.96 9.48 -21.53
N GLY A 235 -2.43 10.34 -20.65
CA GLY A 235 -1.53 11.42 -21.03
C GLY A 235 -0.05 11.04 -20.91
N ALA A 236 0.34 10.42 -19.78
CA ALA A 236 1.73 10.09 -19.49
C ALA A 236 2.38 9.17 -20.53
N ILE A 237 1.60 8.30 -21.18
CA ILE A 237 2.10 7.41 -22.23
C ILE A 237 2.64 8.17 -23.46
N HIS A 238 2.11 9.35 -23.78
CA HIS A 238 2.60 10.18 -24.89
C HIS A 238 3.97 10.79 -24.57
N ALA A 239 4.12 11.31 -23.35
CA ALA A 239 5.40 11.80 -22.85
C ALA A 239 6.46 10.67 -22.79
N TYR A 240 6.05 9.44 -22.45
CA TYR A 240 6.93 8.28 -22.50
C TYR A 240 7.52 8.04 -23.90
N TYR A 241 6.71 8.11 -24.96
CA TYR A 241 7.20 7.96 -26.35
C TYR A 241 8.21 9.05 -26.75
N ASN A 242 8.00 10.29 -26.29
CA ASN A 242 8.99 11.36 -26.48
C ASN A 242 10.32 11.02 -25.79
N VAL A 243 10.26 10.57 -24.54
CA VAL A 243 11.44 10.24 -23.72
C VAL A 243 12.29 9.14 -24.36
N ILE A 244 11.65 8.09 -24.88
CA ILE A 244 12.37 6.99 -25.54
C ILE A 244 12.71 7.30 -27.02
N SER A 245 12.35 8.48 -27.51
CA SER A 245 12.58 8.91 -28.91
C SER A 245 12.00 7.93 -29.93
N GLN A 246 10.81 7.38 -29.67
CA GLN A 246 10.10 6.47 -30.59
C GLN A 246 8.78 7.06 -31.08
N PRO A 247 8.31 6.69 -32.28
CA PRO A 247 6.99 7.08 -32.76
C PRO A 247 5.89 6.62 -31.79
N CYS A 248 4.98 7.53 -31.45
CA CYS A 248 3.88 7.23 -30.54
C CYS A 248 2.87 6.27 -31.16
N VAL A 249 2.88 5.02 -30.73
CA VAL A 249 1.96 3.99 -31.27
C VAL A 249 0.52 4.22 -30.85
N VAL A 250 0.27 4.98 -29.78
CA VAL A 250 -1.08 5.32 -29.32
C VAL A 250 -1.75 6.23 -30.34
N CYS A 251 -1.02 7.24 -30.83
CA CYS A 251 -1.49 8.11 -31.92
C CYS A 251 -1.68 7.34 -33.23
N ASN A 252 -0.84 6.33 -33.52
CA ASN A 252 -0.93 5.56 -34.76
C ASN A 252 -2.11 4.56 -34.80
N LYS A 253 -2.61 4.11 -33.65
CA LYS A 253 -3.70 3.13 -33.56
C LYS A 253 -5.09 3.76 -33.63
N GLN A 254 -5.20 5.07 -33.48
CA GLN A 254 -6.47 5.79 -33.51
C GLN A 254 -6.68 6.31 -34.94
N SER A 255 -7.62 5.72 -35.67
CA SER A 255 -7.92 6.05 -37.08
C SER A 255 -8.28 7.53 -37.28
N ALA A 256 -8.02 8.02 -38.50
CA ALA A 256 -8.11 9.41 -38.95
C ALA A 256 -9.48 10.12 -38.86
N GLU A 257 -10.44 9.60 -38.09
CA GLU A 257 -11.80 10.15 -38.01
C GLU A 257 -12.05 11.04 -36.78
N ASP A 258 -11.17 11.04 -35.78
CA ASP A 258 -11.44 11.75 -34.53
C ASP A 258 -10.52 12.94 -34.25
N GLN A 259 -11.12 14.01 -33.71
CA GLN A 259 -10.51 15.21 -33.12
C GLN A 259 -9.53 14.91 -31.95
N LEU A 260 -9.15 13.65 -31.75
CA LEU A 260 -8.23 13.14 -30.73
C LEU A 260 -6.77 13.44 -31.07
N SER A 261 -6.40 13.54 -32.35
CA SER A 261 -5.03 13.91 -32.73
C SER A 261 -4.62 15.29 -32.21
N GLU A 262 -5.57 16.23 -32.06
CA GLU A 262 -5.31 17.54 -31.47
C GLU A 262 -5.13 17.45 -29.95
N ARG A 263 -5.87 16.57 -29.26
CA ARG A 263 -5.85 16.46 -27.78
C ARG A 263 -4.46 16.16 -27.23
N TYR A 264 -3.72 15.29 -27.90
CA TYR A 264 -2.38 14.86 -27.48
C TYR A 264 -1.26 15.62 -28.17
N SER A 265 -1.57 16.48 -29.15
CA SER A 265 -0.57 17.25 -29.91
C SER A 265 0.27 18.15 -29.01
N SER A 266 -0.34 18.72 -27.96
CA SER A 266 0.34 19.53 -26.96
C SER A 266 1.43 18.74 -26.24
N LEU A 267 1.18 17.47 -25.89
CA LEU A 267 2.14 16.58 -25.24
C LEU A 267 3.29 16.15 -26.14
N HIS A 268 3.13 16.19 -27.47
CA HIS A 268 4.23 15.94 -28.41
C HIS A 268 4.99 17.21 -28.78
N SER A 269 4.49 18.38 -28.39
CA SER A 269 5.11 19.70 -28.65
C SER A 269 5.91 20.24 -27.46
N ILE A 270 5.82 19.61 -26.29
CA ILE A 270 6.60 20.02 -25.11
C ILE A 270 8.08 19.64 -25.24
N LEU A 271 8.93 20.32 -24.46
CA LEU A 271 10.35 20.01 -24.35
C LEU A 271 10.58 18.61 -23.75
N ASN A 272 11.71 18.00 -24.10
CA ASN A 272 12.07 16.68 -23.59
C ASN A 272 12.18 16.66 -22.06
N ASP A 273 12.70 17.72 -21.44
CA ASP A 273 12.80 17.82 -19.97
C ASP A 273 11.42 17.80 -19.29
N GLU A 274 10.40 18.41 -19.91
CA GLU A 274 9.03 18.36 -19.39
C GLU A 274 8.41 16.97 -19.62
N SER A 275 8.71 16.31 -20.74
CA SER A 275 8.31 14.90 -20.97
C SER A 275 8.93 13.98 -19.92
N MET A 276 10.23 14.12 -19.64
CA MET A 276 10.95 13.41 -18.59
C MET A 276 10.33 13.63 -17.22
N LYS A 277 9.94 14.88 -16.91
CA LYS A 277 9.29 15.22 -15.65
C LYS A 277 7.93 14.56 -15.51
N ILE A 278 7.11 14.54 -16.56
CA ILE A 278 5.80 13.84 -16.56
C ILE A 278 6.00 12.36 -16.29
N VAL A 279 6.89 11.70 -17.03
CA VAL A 279 7.16 10.25 -16.87
C VAL A 279 7.71 9.95 -15.48
N ARG A 280 8.70 10.72 -15.01
CA ARG A 280 9.26 10.57 -13.66
C ARG A 280 8.19 10.70 -12.59
N ASN A 281 7.37 11.74 -12.65
CA ASN A 281 6.31 12.00 -11.69
C ASN A 281 5.24 10.90 -11.71
N TYR A 282 4.89 10.39 -12.90
CA TYR A 282 4.00 9.25 -13.06
C TYR A 282 4.55 8.00 -12.35
N LEU A 283 5.83 7.69 -12.51
CA LEU A 283 6.46 6.52 -11.89
C LEU A 283 6.57 6.64 -10.36
N ILE A 284 6.86 7.84 -9.85
CA ILE A 284 6.83 8.13 -8.41
C ILE A 284 5.40 7.95 -7.87
N ALA A 285 4.40 8.49 -8.56
CA ALA A 285 3.00 8.32 -8.21
C ALA A 285 2.55 6.85 -8.26
N ALA A 286 3.00 6.08 -9.27
CA ALA A 286 2.72 4.66 -9.39
C ALA A 286 3.26 3.88 -8.18
N THR A 287 4.46 4.22 -7.72
CA THR A 287 5.04 3.68 -6.48
C THR A 287 4.14 3.99 -5.28
N ALA A 288 3.71 5.24 -5.12
CA ALA A 288 2.82 5.63 -4.01
C ALA A 288 1.41 5.04 -4.08
N LYS A 289 0.96 4.60 -5.27
CA LYS A 289 -0.33 3.91 -5.45
C LYS A 289 -0.25 2.42 -5.09
N ASP A 290 0.93 1.83 -5.00
CA ASP A 290 1.10 0.41 -4.66
C ASP A 290 1.91 0.15 -3.37
N LEU A 291 2.32 1.21 -2.66
CA LEU A 291 2.95 1.07 -1.35
C LEU A 291 2.01 0.40 -0.32
N SER A 292 2.62 -0.13 0.72
CA SER A 292 1.92 -0.62 1.91
C SER A 292 2.27 0.30 3.09
N MET A 293 1.32 0.52 3.98
CA MET A 293 1.49 1.25 5.23
C MET A 293 1.40 0.24 6.37
N MET A 294 2.43 0.17 7.21
CA MET A 294 2.43 -0.64 8.42
C MET A 294 2.23 0.26 9.63
N ILE A 295 1.22 -0.05 10.44
CA ILE A 295 0.93 0.63 11.70
C ILE A 295 1.08 -0.42 12.80
N SER A 296 2.03 -0.22 13.71
CA SER A 296 2.21 -1.08 14.88
C SER A 296 1.70 -0.35 16.11
N PHE A 297 1.05 -1.08 17.02
CA PHE A 297 0.61 -0.63 18.33
C PHE A 297 1.20 -1.47 19.45
N ARG A 298 1.57 -0.80 20.55
CA ARG A 298 1.94 -1.43 21.82
C ARG A 298 1.14 -0.78 22.95
N PRO A 299 0.42 -1.55 23.78
CA PRO A 299 -0.26 -1.02 24.96
C PRO A 299 0.74 -0.31 25.87
N ARG A 300 0.34 0.83 26.42
CA ARG A 300 1.15 1.59 27.36
C ARG A 300 0.71 1.28 28.80
N GLU A 301 1.67 1.00 29.68
CA GLU A 301 1.42 0.86 31.12
C GLU A 301 1.36 2.24 31.78
N ASP A 302 0.48 2.38 32.79
CA ASP A 302 0.36 3.61 33.57
C ASP A 302 1.69 3.96 34.27
N GLY A 303 2.10 5.22 34.16
CA GLY A 303 3.37 5.70 34.74
C GLY A 303 4.63 5.45 33.88
N SER A 304 4.47 4.95 32.65
CA SER A 304 5.60 4.73 31.73
C SER A 304 6.24 6.03 31.24
N VAL A 305 7.58 6.00 31.21
CA VAL A 305 8.51 7.06 30.76
C VAL A 305 8.13 7.63 29.37
N GLU A 306 8.60 8.84 29.05
CA GLU A 306 8.55 9.39 27.69
C GLU A 306 9.00 8.36 26.65
N SER A 307 8.08 7.99 25.77
CA SER A 307 8.33 7.11 24.63
C SER A 307 8.70 7.96 23.42
N PRO A 308 9.69 7.57 22.59
CA PRO A 308 10.00 8.29 21.35
C PRO A 308 8.92 8.10 20.27
N TYR A 309 7.92 7.24 20.53
CA TYR A 309 6.82 6.93 19.63
C TYR A 309 5.64 7.86 19.85
N SER A 310 4.82 8.01 18.80
CA SER A 310 3.56 8.75 18.90
C SER A 310 2.56 7.96 19.75
N MET A 311 1.62 8.67 20.37
CA MET A 311 0.63 8.08 21.27
C MET A 311 -0.79 8.31 20.76
N VAL A 312 -1.64 7.29 20.92
CA VAL A 312 -3.07 7.36 20.65
C VAL A 312 -3.84 6.76 21.82
N SER A 313 -4.91 7.43 22.25
CA SER A 313 -5.78 6.94 23.32
C SER A 313 -7.11 6.45 22.76
N LEU A 314 -7.55 5.28 23.21
CA LEU A 314 -8.85 4.70 22.91
C LEU A 314 -9.77 4.94 24.11
N GLU A 315 -10.67 5.92 23.97
CA GLU A 315 -11.54 6.38 25.05
C GLU A 315 -12.53 5.29 25.51
N SER A 316 -13.00 4.43 24.61
CA SER A 316 -13.96 3.37 24.90
C SER A 316 -13.45 2.31 25.87
N THR A 317 -12.13 2.11 25.95
CA THR A 317 -11.49 1.18 26.90
C THR A 317 -10.58 1.86 27.89
N ASN A 318 -10.48 3.20 27.86
CA ASN A 318 -9.53 4.00 28.63
C ASN A 318 -8.06 3.50 28.48
N GLN A 319 -7.71 2.96 27.31
CA GLN A 319 -6.35 2.49 27.02
C GLN A 319 -5.57 3.50 26.20
N SER A 320 -4.25 3.56 26.40
CA SER A 320 -3.34 4.30 25.53
C SER A 320 -2.33 3.37 24.88
N PHE A 321 -1.94 3.70 23.65
CA PHE A 321 -1.03 2.90 22.84
C PHE A 321 0.09 3.79 22.31
N ASP A 322 1.32 3.30 22.43
CA ASP A 322 2.41 3.76 21.58
C ASP A 322 2.17 3.20 20.17
N TYR A 323 2.38 4.03 19.15
CA TYR A 323 2.29 3.59 17.77
C TYR A 323 3.46 4.11 16.92
N LYS A 324 3.81 3.31 15.90
CA LYS A 324 4.71 3.70 14.81
C LYS A 324 4.05 3.44 13.47
N VAL A 325 4.33 4.30 12.50
CA VAL A 325 3.86 4.14 11.13
C VAL A 325 5.04 4.17 10.18
N LEU A 326 5.17 3.12 9.36
CA LEU A 326 6.22 3.01 8.35
C LEU A 326 5.66 2.57 7.01
N PHE A 327 6.35 2.95 5.94
CA PHE A 327 6.12 2.49 4.58
C PHE A 327 7.28 1.57 4.19
N PRO A 328 7.15 0.24 4.31
CA PRO A 328 8.17 -0.67 3.82
C PRO A 328 8.21 -0.63 2.29
N PHE A 329 9.42 -0.60 1.73
CA PHE A 329 9.66 -0.72 0.28
C PHE A 329 10.37 -2.05 -0.05
N PRO A 330 9.66 -3.20 0.05
CA PRO A 330 10.26 -4.50 -0.22
C PRO A 330 10.33 -4.85 -1.71
N ASN A 331 9.66 -4.09 -2.57
CA ASN A 331 9.52 -4.41 -3.99
C ASN A 331 10.24 -3.41 -4.89
N SER A 332 10.81 -3.97 -5.94
CA SER A 332 11.50 -3.27 -7.00
C SER A 332 10.61 -2.25 -7.73
N PHE A 333 11.26 -1.17 -8.17
CA PHE A 333 10.71 -0.17 -9.07
C PHE A 333 10.42 -0.86 -10.43
N ARG A 334 9.25 -1.51 -10.57
CA ARG A 334 8.82 -2.10 -11.85
C ARG A 334 8.25 -1.00 -12.73
N VAL A 335 9.13 -0.37 -13.48
CA VAL A 335 8.80 0.60 -14.54
C VAL A 335 8.27 -0.19 -15.73
N LEU A 336 6.97 -0.01 -16.02
CA LEU A 336 6.37 -0.20 -17.34
C LEU A 336 6.84 -1.48 -18.08
N GLU A 337 6.37 -2.64 -17.62
CA GLU A 337 6.27 -3.84 -18.48
C GLU A 337 4.84 -4.04 -18.95
#